data_AF-A0A6I6HB77-F1
#
_entry.id   AF-A0A6I6HB77-F1
#
_cell.length_a   1.000
_cell.length_b   1.000
_cell.length_c   1.000
_cell.angle_alpha   90.00
_cell.angle_beta   90.00
_cell.angle_gamma   90.00
#
_symmetry.space_group_name_H-M   'P 1'
#
loop_
_entity.id
_entity.type
_entity.pdbx_description
1 polymer ?
#
loop_
_entity_poly.entity_id
_entity_poly.type
_entity_poly.pdbx_seq_one_letter_code
_entity_poly.pdbx_strand_id
1 'polypeptide(L)'
;MAKPSDKSKLSMNDFWEVSHAAAQFTGFACTISARHLQDDQTRMQFNRELAYYARRVVQDVEERRLSPQEGLRKLKTEQQSLLSESHRIFTQTVGLIGGTAQIATGAGICYGSAGTLCAPFGVPMMLHGGNNVYENTRNLLEKRSDVQGPVRKAYQGIAKLLGQSESSGNMAYLAGDLTLSGVGIMHPVLKPDAWRLFRFVRADFERAYKQMSTRALKFELGVDALTIQQLNNEHEK
;
A
#
# COMPACT_ATOMS: atom_id res chain seq x y z
N MET A 1 37.87 42.12 16.71
CA MET A 1 37.99 40.72 17.21
C MET A 1 36.69 40.00 16.91
N ALA A 2 36.63 39.26 15.79
CA ALA A 2 35.45 38.47 15.42
C ALA A 2 35.57 37.08 16.08
N LYS A 3 34.48 36.65 16.73
CA LYS A 3 34.37 35.36 17.44
C LYS A 3 34.70 34.19 16.49
N PRO A 4 35.41 33.16 16.95
CA PRO A 4 35.62 31.95 16.16
C PRO A 4 34.26 31.29 15.89
N SER A 5 33.98 31.00 14.62
CA SER A 5 32.86 30.16 14.18
C SER A 5 32.94 28.81 14.88
N ASP A 6 31.99 28.54 15.77
CA ASP A 6 31.80 27.25 16.43
C ASP A 6 31.36 26.21 15.39
N LYS A 7 32.35 25.54 14.78
CA LYS A 7 32.12 24.41 13.87
C LYS A 7 31.87 23.18 14.74
N SER A 8 30.62 22.97 15.13
CA SER A 8 30.22 21.82 15.93
C SER A 8 30.63 20.50 15.24
N LYS A 9 31.19 19.58 16.02
CA LYS A 9 31.50 18.22 15.57
C LYS A 9 30.25 17.56 14.98
N LEU A 10 30.39 16.81 13.88
CA LEU A 10 29.31 15.99 13.33
C LEU A 10 28.80 15.07 14.46
N SER A 11 27.53 15.22 14.83
CA SER A 11 26.97 14.43 15.94
C SER A 11 26.90 12.96 15.51
N MET A 12 27.21 12.06 16.43
CA MET A 12 27.10 10.61 16.19
C MET A 12 25.66 10.22 15.78
N ASN A 13 24.66 11.00 16.23
CA ASN A 13 23.27 10.83 15.81
C ASN A 13 23.05 11.27 14.35
N ASP A 14 23.66 12.37 13.88
CA ASP A 14 23.48 12.88 12.52
C ASP A 14 24.09 11.92 11.48
N PHE A 15 25.26 11.35 11.79
CA PHE A 15 25.90 10.33 10.96
C PHE A 15 25.08 9.03 10.94
N TRP A 16 24.54 8.64 12.10
CA TRP A 16 23.69 7.46 12.22
C TRP A 16 22.38 7.62 11.43
N GLU A 17 21.75 8.79 11.45
CA GLU A 17 20.54 9.09 10.67
C GLU A 17 20.79 9.01 9.15
N VAL A 18 21.89 9.59 8.66
CA VAL A 18 22.24 9.52 7.23
C VAL A 18 22.59 8.09 6.80
N SER A 19 23.33 7.36 7.64
CA SER A 19 23.68 5.95 7.39
C SER A 19 22.45 5.04 7.41
N HIS A 20 21.49 5.32 8.30
CA HIS A 20 20.22 4.61 8.38
C HIS A 20 19.35 4.89 7.14
N ALA A 21 19.26 6.15 6.70
CA ALA A 21 18.54 6.53 5.49
C ALA A 21 19.14 5.89 4.21
N ALA A 22 20.46 5.80 4.11
CA ALA A 22 21.15 5.12 3.01
C ALA A 22 20.88 3.61 2.97
N ALA A 23 20.78 2.96 4.15
CA ALA A 23 20.41 1.55 4.24
C ALA A 23 18.95 1.30 3.82
N GLN A 24 18.03 2.18 4.21
CA GLN A 24 16.62 2.12 3.77
C GLN A 24 16.49 2.33 2.25
N PHE A 25 17.22 3.30 1.68
CA PHE A 25 17.27 3.55 0.23
C PHE A 25 17.76 2.32 -0.55
N THR A 26 18.81 1.66 -0.07
CA THR A 26 19.34 0.44 -0.70
C THR A 26 18.36 -0.73 -0.61
N GLY A 27 17.66 -0.89 0.53
CA GLY A 27 16.60 -1.90 0.68
C GLY A 27 15.39 -1.65 -0.23
N PHE A 28 15.01 -0.38 -0.43
CA PHE A 28 13.99 0.04 -1.38
C PHE A 28 14.36 -0.34 -2.83
N ALA A 29 15.60 -0.04 -3.25
CA ALA A 29 16.12 -0.41 -4.56
C ALA A 29 16.04 -1.91 -4.84
N CYS A 30 16.45 -2.76 -3.88
CA CYS A 30 16.38 -4.21 -4.00
C CYS A 30 14.94 -4.74 -4.14
N THR A 31 13.99 -4.11 -3.47
CA THR A 31 12.57 -4.51 -3.52
C THR A 31 11.95 -4.18 -4.88
N ILE A 32 12.26 -3.00 -5.41
CA ILE A 32 11.79 -2.56 -6.73
C ILE A 32 12.41 -3.42 -7.83
N SER A 33 13.71 -3.65 -7.77
CA SER A 33 14.42 -4.40 -8.82
C SER A 33 14.04 -5.88 -8.85
N ALA A 34 13.81 -6.52 -7.70
CA ALA A 34 13.34 -7.91 -7.62
C ALA A 34 11.94 -8.12 -8.22
N ARG A 35 11.11 -7.06 -8.26
CA ARG A 35 9.75 -7.13 -8.78
C ARG A 35 9.65 -6.75 -10.26
N HIS A 36 10.53 -5.87 -10.74
CA HIS A 36 10.38 -5.24 -12.06
C HIS A 36 11.50 -5.55 -13.04
N LEU A 37 12.64 -6.08 -12.59
CA LEU A 37 13.75 -6.48 -13.45
C LEU A 37 13.88 -8.00 -13.39
N GLN A 38 13.39 -8.66 -14.44
CA GLN A 38 13.44 -10.12 -14.57
C GLN A 38 14.84 -10.64 -14.89
N ASP A 39 15.64 -9.86 -15.61
CA ASP A 39 17.02 -10.20 -15.91
C ASP A 39 17.92 -10.00 -14.69
N ASP A 40 18.57 -11.06 -14.25
CA ASP A 40 19.39 -11.08 -13.04
C ASP A 40 20.61 -10.16 -13.15
N GLN A 41 21.21 -10.02 -14.34
CA GLN A 41 22.36 -9.13 -14.54
C GLN A 41 21.96 -7.66 -14.45
N THR A 42 20.86 -7.27 -15.09
CA THR A 42 20.30 -5.92 -15.05
C THR A 42 19.85 -5.55 -13.64
N ARG A 43 19.20 -6.50 -12.94
CA ARG A 43 18.82 -6.34 -11.53
C ARG A 43 20.04 -6.12 -10.64
N MET A 44 21.10 -6.91 -10.82
CA MET A 44 22.35 -6.74 -10.06
C MET A 44 23.04 -5.42 -10.37
N GLN A 45 23.12 -5.00 -11.64
CA GLN A 45 23.72 -3.73 -12.04
C GLN A 45 22.96 -2.54 -11.42
N PHE A 46 21.63 -2.55 -11.51
CA PHE A 46 20.78 -1.52 -10.91
C PHE A 46 20.97 -1.41 -9.38
N ASN A 47 20.93 -2.54 -8.68
CA ASN A 47 21.14 -2.56 -7.22
C ASN A 47 22.54 -2.08 -6.85
N ARG A 48 23.55 -2.40 -7.67
CA ARG A 48 24.93 -1.99 -7.45
C ARG A 48 25.11 -0.48 -7.61
N GLU A 49 24.57 0.11 -8.67
CA GLU A 49 24.64 1.56 -8.91
C GLU A 49 23.96 2.35 -7.78
N LEU A 50 22.78 1.93 -7.34
CA LEU A 50 22.07 2.61 -6.25
C LEU A 50 22.74 2.41 -4.87
N ALA A 51 23.34 1.25 -4.62
CA ALA A 51 24.16 1.04 -3.43
C ALA A 51 25.43 1.91 -3.45
N TYR A 52 26.07 2.10 -4.61
CA TYR A 52 27.20 3.01 -4.75
C TYR A 52 26.81 4.48 -4.57
N TYR A 53 25.65 4.88 -5.09
CA TYR A 53 25.11 6.22 -4.86
C TYR A 53 24.88 6.47 -3.37
N ALA A 54 24.21 5.55 -2.67
CA ALA A 54 23.93 5.66 -1.24
C ALA A 54 25.22 5.73 -0.40
N ARG A 55 26.21 4.89 -0.71
CA ARG A 55 27.53 4.92 -0.05
C ARG A 55 28.27 6.23 -0.29
N ARG A 56 28.23 6.75 -1.52
CA ARG A 56 28.85 8.04 -1.86
C ARG A 56 28.22 9.19 -1.08
N VAL A 57 26.90 9.21 -0.90
CA VAL A 57 26.23 10.24 -0.10
C VAL A 57 26.63 10.16 1.38
N VAL A 58 26.72 8.96 1.96
CA VAL A 58 27.20 8.79 3.35
C VAL A 58 28.65 9.26 3.47
N GLN A 59 29.51 8.88 2.53
CA GLN A 59 30.92 9.26 2.50
C GLN A 59 31.11 10.77 2.31
N ASP A 60 30.32 11.42 1.44
CA ASP A 60 30.38 12.87 1.25
C ASP A 60 29.91 13.63 2.50
N VAL A 61 29.01 13.06 3.30
CA VAL A 61 28.63 13.62 4.63
C VAL A 61 29.74 13.40 5.65
N GLU A 62 30.37 12.22 5.67
CA GLU A 62 31.49 11.88 6.55
C GLU A 62 32.72 12.78 6.28
N GLU A 63 33.06 12.97 4.99
CA GLU A 63 34.13 13.83 4.51
C GLU A 63 33.76 15.32 4.53
N ARG A 64 32.56 15.67 5.02
CA ARG A 64 32.02 17.04 5.16
C ARG A 64 31.91 17.82 3.84
N ARG A 65 31.83 17.13 2.72
CA ARG A 65 31.50 17.71 1.41
C ARG A 65 30.00 18.01 1.28
N LEU A 66 29.16 17.31 2.04
CA LEU A 66 27.73 17.57 2.18
C LEU A 66 27.35 17.73 3.66
N SER A 67 26.35 18.56 3.94
CA SER A 67 25.71 18.56 5.27
C SER A 67 24.81 17.32 5.42
N PRO A 68 24.57 16.82 6.64
CA PRO A 68 23.66 15.70 6.88
C PRO A 68 22.26 15.93 6.27
N GLN A 69 21.73 17.14 6.39
CA GLN A 69 20.43 17.54 5.85
C GLN A 69 20.40 17.54 4.32
N GLU A 70 21.50 17.94 3.69
CA GLU A 70 21.64 17.94 2.23
C GLU A 70 21.84 16.52 1.68
N GLY A 71 22.54 15.65 2.42
CA GLY A 71 22.63 14.21 2.14
C GLY A 71 21.26 13.51 2.22
N LEU A 72 20.49 13.79 3.28
CA LEU A 72 19.11 13.29 3.43
C LEU A 72 18.19 13.79 2.30
N ARG A 73 18.32 15.07 1.93
CA ARG A 73 17.52 15.66 0.83
C ARG A 73 17.86 15.03 -0.51
N LYS A 74 19.13 14.80 -0.83
CA LYS A 74 19.54 14.13 -2.07
C LYS A 74 19.01 12.70 -2.17
N LEU A 75 19.12 11.91 -1.10
CA LEU A 75 18.54 10.56 -1.04
C LEU A 75 17.02 10.59 -1.22
N LYS A 76 16.33 11.54 -0.58
CA LYS A 76 14.87 11.69 -0.66
C LYS A 76 14.39 12.18 -2.04
N THR A 77 15.12 13.09 -2.68
CA THR A 77 14.79 13.59 -4.02
C THR A 77 14.98 12.52 -5.09
N GLU A 78 16.09 11.77 -5.03
CA GLU A 78 16.34 10.64 -5.95
C GLU A 78 15.34 9.50 -5.73
N GLN A 79 14.95 9.28 -4.48
CA GLN A 79 13.84 8.40 -4.16
C GLN A 79 12.53 8.93 -4.74
N GLN A 80 12.23 10.24 -4.65
CA GLN A 80 10.98 10.83 -5.15
C GLN A 80 10.86 10.87 -6.68
N SER A 81 11.96 11.07 -7.42
CA SER A 81 11.96 11.02 -8.88
C SER A 81 11.68 9.59 -9.37
N LEU A 82 12.36 8.60 -8.78
CA LEU A 82 12.11 7.17 -9.01
C LEU A 82 10.71 6.76 -8.52
N LEU A 83 10.24 7.34 -7.41
CA LEU A 83 8.91 7.12 -6.87
C LEU A 83 7.83 7.73 -7.76
N SER A 84 7.91 8.88 -8.41
CA SER A 84 6.74 9.36 -9.16
C SER A 84 6.29 8.37 -10.27
N GLU A 85 7.25 7.71 -10.90
CA GLU A 85 7.01 6.69 -11.92
C GLU A 85 6.83 5.29 -11.33
N SER A 86 7.55 4.95 -10.25
CA SER A 86 7.42 3.68 -9.50
C SER A 86 6.27 3.67 -8.49
N HIS A 87 5.73 4.81 -8.07
CA HIS A 87 4.66 4.99 -7.09
C HIS A 87 3.35 4.65 -7.76
N ARG A 88 3.13 5.12 -8.99
CA ARG A 88 2.01 4.65 -9.82
C ARG A 88 2.04 3.12 -9.94
N ILE A 89 3.18 2.56 -10.33
CA ILE A 89 3.33 1.10 -10.47
C ILE A 89 3.16 0.40 -9.12
N PHE A 90 3.68 0.97 -8.04
CA PHE A 90 3.57 0.46 -6.68
C PHE A 90 2.14 0.48 -6.17
N THR A 91 1.44 1.62 -6.24
CA THR A 91 0.04 1.75 -5.80
C THR A 91 -0.87 0.84 -6.62
N GLN A 92 -0.61 0.69 -7.92
CA GLN A 92 -1.35 -0.25 -8.76
C GLN A 92 -1.05 -1.70 -8.39
N THR A 93 0.21 -2.05 -8.15
CA THR A 93 0.58 -3.39 -7.70
C THR A 93 -0.01 -3.71 -6.32
N VAL A 94 -0.01 -2.75 -5.40
CA VAL A 94 -0.61 -2.87 -4.07
C VAL A 94 -2.14 -3.01 -4.19
N GLY A 95 -2.80 -2.20 -5.03
CA GLY A 95 -4.23 -2.29 -5.29
C GLY A 95 -4.66 -3.59 -5.98
N LEU A 96 -3.81 -4.17 -6.83
CA LEU A 96 -4.00 -5.49 -7.43
C LEU A 96 -3.95 -6.61 -6.37
N ILE A 97 -2.93 -6.58 -5.51
CA ILE A 97 -2.77 -7.56 -4.41
C ILE A 97 -3.92 -7.40 -3.40
N GLY A 98 -4.24 -6.16 -3.01
CA GLY A 98 -5.35 -5.84 -2.13
C GLY A 98 -6.69 -6.32 -2.69
N GLY A 99 -6.98 -6.04 -3.96
CA GLY A 99 -8.19 -6.52 -4.63
C GLY A 99 -8.30 -8.05 -4.68
N THR A 100 -7.17 -8.75 -4.88
CA THR A 100 -7.14 -10.22 -4.83
C THR A 100 -7.41 -10.74 -3.42
N ALA A 101 -6.83 -10.10 -2.40
CA ALA A 101 -7.07 -10.43 -1.00
C ALA A 101 -8.54 -10.18 -0.59
N GLN A 102 -9.15 -9.11 -1.09
CA GLN A 102 -10.59 -8.83 -0.92
C GLN A 102 -11.46 -9.92 -1.55
N ILE A 103 -11.16 -10.39 -2.77
CA ILE A 103 -11.90 -11.51 -3.39
C ILE A 103 -11.83 -12.77 -2.52
N ALA A 104 -10.62 -13.14 -2.07
CA ALA A 104 -10.42 -14.30 -1.21
C ALA A 104 -11.16 -14.17 0.13
N THR A 105 -11.11 -12.97 0.73
CA THR A 105 -11.82 -12.67 1.98
C THR A 105 -13.33 -12.73 1.79
N GLY A 106 -13.86 -12.19 0.70
CA GLY A 106 -15.29 -12.25 0.35
C GLY A 106 -15.78 -13.69 0.16
N ALA A 107 -15.00 -14.53 -0.53
CA ALA A 107 -15.28 -15.96 -0.66
C ALA A 107 -15.23 -16.67 0.72
N GLY A 108 -14.24 -16.33 1.56
CA GLY A 108 -14.12 -16.80 2.94
C GLY A 108 -15.33 -16.43 3.79
N ILE A 109 -15.83 -15.20 3.69
CA ILE A 109 -17.07 -14.74 4.36
C ILE A 109 -18.27 -15.56 3.88
N CYS A 110 -18.42 -15.78 2.57
CA CYS A 110 -19.50 -16.60 2.01
C CYS A 110 -19.46 -18.03 2.57
N TYR A 111 -18.29 -18.68 2.56
CA TYR A 111 -18.13 -20.05 3.02
C TYR A 111 -18.27 -20.17 4.55
N GLY A 112 -17.54 -19.36 5.30
CA GLY A 112 -17.48 -19.39 6.77
C GLY A 112 -18.82 -19.04 7.45
N SER A 113 -19.67 -18.26 6.77
CA SER A 113 -21.01 -17.92 7.25
C SER A 113 -22.11 -18.86 6.73
N ALA A 114 -21.76 -19.95 6.04
CA ALA A 114 -22.70 -20.83 5.34
C ALA A 114 -23.67 -20.04 4.43
N GLY A 115 -23.15 -19.02 3.74
CA GLY A 115 -23.89 -18.16 2.81
C GLY A 115 -24.62 -16.98 3.45
N THR A 116 -24.85 -16.96 4.76
CA THR A 116 -25.68 -15.94 5.42
C THR A 116 -25.13 -14.52 5.32
N LEU A 117 -23.80 -14.36 5.26
CA LEU A 117 -23.13 -13.06 5.07
C LEU A 117 -22.66 -12.85 3.63
N CYS A 118 -23.00 -13.76 2.71
CA CYS A 118 -22.50 -13.71 1.34
C CYS A 118 -23.10 -12.53 0.57
N ALA A 119 -24.43 -12.42 0.50
CA ALA A 119 -25.07 -11.32 -0.22
C ALA A 119 -24.74 -9.90 0.34
N PRO A 120 -24.78 -9.65 1.66
CA PRO A 120 -24.52 -8.30 2.17
C PRO A 120 -23.04 -7.90 2.23
N PHE A 121 -22.10 -8.85 2.31
CA PHE A 121 -20.68 -8.53 2.53
C PHE A 121 -19.74 -9.30 1.60
N GLY A 122 -19.93 -10.62 1.45
CA GLY A 122 -19.05 -11.45 0.62
C GLY A 122 -19.06 -11.05 -0.87
N VAL A 123 -20.24 -10.95 -1.48
CA VAL A 123 -20.43 -10.56 -2.88
C VAL A 123 -19.98 -9.12 -3.13
N PRO A 124 -20.41 -8.10 -2.35
CA PRO A 124 -19.88 -6.75 -2.50
C PRO A 124 -18.36 -6.68 -2.40
N MET A 125 -17.75 -7.40 -1.45
CA MET A 125 -16.29 -7.46 -1.30
C MET A 125 -15.61 -8.10 -2.52
N MET A 126 -16.15 -9.19 -3.06
CA MET A 126 -15.64 -9.79 -4.30
C MET A 126 -15.79 -8.86 -5.51
N LEU A 127 -16.88 -8.11 -5.61
CA LEU A 127 -17.10 -7.16 -6.70
C LEU A 127 -16.14 -5.97 -6.62
N HIS A 128 -15.98 -5.35 -5.45
CA HIS A 128 -15.00 -4.28 -5.23
C HIS A 128 -13.57 -4.76 -5.44
N GLY A 129 -13.21 -5.92 -4.88
CA GLY A 129 -11.90 -6.54 -5.09
C GLY A 129 -11.63 -6.87 -6.56
N GLY A 130 -12.62 -7.41 -7.27
CA GLY A 130 -12.54 -7.66 -8.72
C GLY A 130 -12.39 -6.38 -9.54
N ASN A 131 -13.08 -5.30 -9.15
CA ASN A 131 -12.95 -4.00 -9.79
C ASN A 131 -11.55 -3.40 -9.55
N ASN A 132 -11.02 -3.50 -8.33
CA ASN A 132 -9.67 -3.08 -7.98
C ASN A 132 -8.62 -3.88 -8.79
N VAL A 133 -8.78 -5.21 -8.93
CA VAL A 133 -7.93 -6.03 -9.81
C VAL A 133 -7.98 -5.54 -11.25
N TYR A 134 -9.18 -5.30 -11.78
CA TYR A 134 -9.37 -4.83 -13.16
C TYR A 134 -8.72 -3.47 -13.42
N GLU A 135 -9.04 -2.46 -12.59
CA GLU A 135 -8.52 -1.10 -12.73
C GLU A 135 -6.99 -1.10 -12.67
N ASN A 136 -6.42 -1.75 -11.66
CA ASN A 136 -4.98 -1.76 -11.45
C ASN A 136 -4.21 -2.60 -12.49
N THR A 137 -4.76 -3.74 -12.93
CA THR A 137 -4.15 -4.56 -13.99
C THR A 137 -4.10 -3.79 -15.30
N ARG A 138 -5.23 -3.17 -15.70
CA ARG A 138 -5.28 -2.43 -16.95
C ARG A 138 -4.37 -1.21 -16.91
N ASN A 139 -4.34 -0.50 -15.78
CA ASN A 139 -3.43 0.60 -15.56
C ASN A 139 -1.94 0.18 -15.68
N LEU A 140 -1.55 -0.97 -15.13
CA LEU A 140 -0.19 -1.52 -15.25
C LEU A 140 0.16 -1.89 -16.70
N LEU A 141 -0.75 -2.59 -17.40
CA LEU A 141 -0.52 -3.04 -18.78
C LEU A 141 -0.49 -1.88 -19.78
N GLU A 142 -1.38 -0.90 -19.62
CA GLU A 142 -1.49 0.28 -20.49
C GLU A 142 -0.59 1.44 -20.06
N LYS A 143 0.17 1.30 -18.96
CA LYS A 143 1.05 2.34 -18.38
C LYS A 143 0.32 3.67 -18.12
N ARG A 144 -0.92 3.59 -17.65
CA ARG A 144 -1.80 4.74 -17.31
C ARG A 144 -2.26 4.65 -15.85
N SER A 145 -3.07 5.60 -15.38
CA SER A 145 -3.50 5.65 -13.97
C SER A 145 -4.97 6.03 -13.74
N ASP A 146 -5.76 6.05 -14.81
CA ASP A 146 -7.10 6.63 -14.85
C ASP A 146 -8.16 5.62 -15.33
N VAL A 147 -7.82 4.33 -15.47
CA VAL A 147 -8.82 3.29 -15.77
C VAL A 147 -9.86 3.24 -14.66
N GLN A 148 -11.13 3.26 -15.06
CA GLN A 148 -12.28 3.07 -14.19
C GLN A 148 -13.03 1.81 -14.60
N GLY A 149 -13.27 0.93 -13.64
CA GLY A 149 -13.91 -0.37 -13.86
C GLY A 149 -15.43 -0.33 -13.74
N PRO A 150 -16.11 -1.43 -14.08
CA PRO A 150 -17.57 -1.50 -14.14
C PRO A 150 -18.27 -1.18 -12.82
N VAL A 151 -17.70 -1.58 -11.67
CA VAL A 151 -18.32 -1.33 -10.36
C VAL A 151 -18.27 0.16 -10.06
N ARG A 152 -17.12 0.82 -10.21
CA ARG A 152 -17.01 2.28 -10.05
C ARG A 152 -17.96 3.04 -10.99
N LYS A 153 -18.08 2.59 -12.24
CA LYS A 153 -19.04 3.16 -13.20
C LYS A 153 -20.49 2.99 -12.76
N ALA A 154 -20.85 1.87 -12.13
CA ALA A 154 -22.19 1.68 -11.57
C ALA A 154 -22.48 2.69 -10.44
N TYR A 155 -21.53 2.92 -9.54
CA TYR A 155 -21.66 3.95 -8.50
C TYR A 155 -21.85 5.36 -9.09
N GLN A 156 -21.05 5.72 -10.10
CA GLN A 156 -21.20 6.99 -10.82
C GLN A 156 -22.56 7.09 -11.52
N GLY A 157 -23.04 6.01 -12.13
CA GLY A 157 -24.35 5.96 -12.78
C GLY A 157 -25.49 6.20 -11.78
N ILE A 158 -25.45 5.54 -10.63
CA ILE A 158 -26.43 5.74 -9.54
C ILE A 158 -26.36 7.18 -9.02
N ALA A 159 -25.16 7.71 -8.79
CA ALA A 159 -24.98 9.09 -8.36
C ALA A 159 -25.64 10.07 -9.34
N LYS A 160 -25.39 9.91 -10.64
CA LYS A 160 -26.03 10.73 -11.68
C LYS A 160 -27.55 10.61 -11.70
N LEU A 161 -28.10 9.39 -11.55
CA LEU A 161 -29.56 9.18 -11.47
C LEU A 161 -30.19 9.90 -10.27
N LEU A 162 -29.43 10.08 -9.18
CA LEU A 162 -29.82 10.84 -7.99
C LEU A 162 -29.51 12.34 -8.09
N GLY A 163 -29.10 12.84 -9.27
CA GLY A 163 -28.73 14.24 -9.48
C GLY A 163 -27.38 14.64 -8.90
N GLN A 164 -26.53 13.68 -8.53
CA GLN A 164 -25.18 13.90 -7.97
C GLN A 164 -24.09 13.81 -9.06
N SER A 165 -22.87 14.21 -8.72
CA SER A 165 -21.73 14.20 -9.64
C SER A 165 -21.06 12.82 -9.73
N GLU A 166 -20.20 12.63 -10.75
CA GLU A 166 -19.34 11.44 -10.81
C GLU A 166 -18.38 11.36 -9.61
N SER A 167 -17.93 12.51 -9.10
CA SER A 167 -17.09 12.60 -7.89
C SER A 167 -17.82 12.01 -6.68
N SER A 168 -19.10 12.34 -6.48
CA SER A 168 -19.91 11.72 -5.43
C SER A 168 -20.01 10.19 -5.57
N GLY A 169 -20.11 9.69 -6.80
CA GLY A 169 -20.07 8.25 -7.10
C GLY A 169 -18.71 7.62 -6.76
N ASN A 170 -17.60 8.28 -7.10
CA ASN A 170 -16.25 7.83 -6.76
C ASN A 170 -16.02 7.80 -5.24
N MET A 171 -16.47 8.83 -4.52
CA MET A 171 -16.42 8.86 -3.07
C MET A 171 -17.22 7.71 -2.45
N ALA A 172 -18.44 7.46 -2.94
CA ALA A 172 -19.27 6.36 -2.46
C ALA A 172 -18.65 4.98 -2.72
N TYR A 173 -17.99 4.80 -3.88
CA TYR A 173 -17.21 3.60 -4.18
C TYR A 173 -16.08 3.40 -3.17
N LEU A 174 -15.23 4.42 -2.96
CA LEU A 174 -14.08 4.37 -2.06
C LEU A 174 -14.48 4.18 -0.59
N ALA A 175 -15.56 4.85 -0.15
CA ALA A 175 -16.12 4.65 1.19
C ALA A 175 -16.69 3.23 1.37
N GLY A 176 -17.30 2.68 0.32
CA GLY A 176 -17.74 1.28 0.29
C GLY A 176 -16.57 0.31 0.45
N ASP A 177 -15.48 0.55 -0.29
CA ASP A 177 -14.26 -0.26 -0.23
C ASP A 177 -13.67 -0.28 1.20
N LEU A 178 -13.50 0.89 1.83
CA LEU A 178 -13.04 1.00 3.23
C LEU A 178 -13.97 0.30 4.23
N THR A 179 -15.28 0.43 4.02
CA THR A 179 -16.28 -0.24 4.88
C THR A 179 -16.15 -1.76 4.75
N LEU A 180 -15.97 -2.26 3.53
CA LEU A 180 -15.79 -3.69 3.27
C LEU A 180 -14.48 -4.20 3.87
N SER A 181 -13.34 -3.51 3.69
CA SER A 181 -12.07 -3.84 4.36
C SER A 181 -12.23 -3.95 5.88
N GLY A 182 -12.93 -2.98 6.49
CA GLY A 182 -13.27 -2.99 7.92
C GLY A 182 -14.09 -4.22 8.32
N VAL A 183 -15.10 -4.60 7.53
CA VAL A 183 -15.84 -5.86 7.73
C VAL A 183 -14.92 -7.07 7.58
N GLY A 184 -14.02 -7.06 6.60
CA GLY A 184 -13.05 -8.13 6.33
C GLY A 184 -12.19 -8.46 7.55
N ILE A 185 -11.66 -7.45 8.24
CA ILE A 185 -10.82 -7.67 9.44
C ILE A 185 -11.64 -7.93 10.72
N MET A 186 -12.92 -7.52 10.77
CA MET A 186 -13.77 -7.61 11.95
C MET A 186 -14.77 -8.77 11.94
N HIS A 187 -15.01 -9.43 10.81
CA HIS A 187 -15.99 -10.51 10.77
C HIS A 187 -15.59 -11.69 11.68
N PRO A 188 -16.57 -12.44 12.20
CA PRO A 188 -16.30 -13.62 13.03
C PRO A 188 -15.74 -14.76 12.18
N VAL A 189 -14.63 -15.34 12.63
CA VAL A 189 -13.98 -16.52 12.06
C VAL A 189 -13.88 -17.61 13.12
N LEU A 190 -13.97 -18.87 12.71
CA LEU A 190 -13.88 -20.00 13.63
C LEU A 190 -12.45 -20.10 14.18
N LYS A 191 -12.28 -20.24 15.49
CA LYS A 191 -10.95 -20.44 16.08
C LYS A 191 -10.30 -21.71 15.54
N PRO A 192 -8.98 -21.75 15.33
CA PRO A 192 -8.31 -22.95 14.79
C PRO A 192 -8.46 -24.19 15.68
N ASP A 193 -8.58 -23.98 17.00
CA ASP A 193 -8.75 -25.01 18.03
C ASP A 193 -10.21 -25.26 18.42
N ALA A 194 -11.17 -24.62 17.75
CA ALA A 194 -12.59 -24.82 18.03
C ALA A 194 -13.02 -26.25 17.71
N TRP A 195 -13.72 -26.88 18.65
CA TRP A 195 -14.25 -28.23 18.48
C TRP A 195 -15.79 -28.22 18.47
N ARG A 196 -16.37 -29.04 17.59
CA ARG A 196 -17.83 -29.11 17.40
C ARG A 196 -18.41 -30.35 18.07
N LEU A 197 -19.23 -30.15 19.11
CA LEU A 197 -20.05 -31.24 19.67
C LEU A 197 -21.29 -31.52 18.78
N PHE A 198 -22.17 -30.53 18.62
CA PHE A 198 -23.35 -30.61 17.74
C PHE A 198 -23.46 -29.42 16.78
N ARG A 199 -23.07 -28.22 17.23
CA ARG A 199 -23.02 -26.98 16.45
C ARG A 199 -21.93 -26.06 17.02
N PHE A 200 -21.39 -25.16 16.21
CA PHE A 200 -20.54 -24.10 16.71
C PHE A 200 -21.38 -23.06 17.46
N VAL A 201 -20.85 -22.56 18.57
CA VAL A 201 -21.44 -21.50 19.40
C VAL A 201 -20.63 -20.23 19.29
N ARG A 202 -21.17 -19.10 19.74
CA ARG A 202 -20.48 -17.79 19.66
C ARG A 202 -19.08 -17.78 20.28
N ALA A 203 -18.84 -18.61 21.31
CA ALA A 203 -17.54 -18.72 21.99
C ALA A 203 -16.45 -19.36 21.11
N ASP A 204 -16.85 -20.10 20.07
CA ASP A 204 -15.94 -20.78 19.13
C ASP A 204 -15.40 -19.83 18.06
N PHE A 205 -15.91 -18.60 17.99
CA PHE A 205 -15.50 -17.60 17.01
C PHE A 205 -14.64 -16.52 17.66
N GLU A 206 -13.80 -15.93 16.83
CA GLU A 206 -13.06 -14.72 17.14
C GLU A 206 -13.03 -13.78 15.94
N ARG A 207 -12.38 -12.62 16.07
CA ARG A 207 -12.31 -11.63 14.97
C ARG A 207 -11.22 -12.03 13.99
N ALA A 208 -11.47 -11.85 12.69
CA ALA A 208 -10.53 -12.21 11.63
C ALA A 208 -9.11 -11.66 11.84
N TYR A 209 -8.96 -10.41 12.31
CA TYR A 209 -7.65 -9.83 12.59
C TYR A 209 -6.80 -10.62 13.59
N LYS A 210 -7.39 -11.42 14.49
CA LYS A 210 -6.65 -12.26 15.44
C LYS A 210 -5.96 -13.45 14.78
N GLN A 211 -6.48 -13.90 13.64
CA GLN A 211 -5.91 -14.98 12.85
C GLN A 211 -5.00 -14.47 11.73
N MET A 212 -5.01 -13.16 11.47
CA MET A 212 -4.10 -12.53 10.52
C MET A 212 -2.69 -12.46 11.11
N SER A 213 -1.69 -12.72 10.27
CA SER A 213 -0.31 -12.40 10.63
C SER A 213 -0.15 -10.88 10.77
N THR A 214 0.79 -10.44 11.62
CA THR A 214 1.12 -9.00 11.75
C THR A 214 1.48 -8.35 10.41
N ARG A 215 2.07 -9.12 9.48
CA ARG A 215 2.42 -8.63 8.15
C ARG A 215 1.19 -8.41 7.27
N ALA A 216 0.25 -9.35 7.28
CA ALA A 216 -1.01 -9.24 6.53
C ALA A 216 -1.85 -8.06 7.05
N LEU A 217 -1.92 -7.88 8.38
CA LEU A 217 -2.65 -6.76 8.98
C LEU A 217 -2.03 -5.41 8.62
N LYS A 218 -0.69 -5.29 8.66
CA LYS A 218 0.01 -4.06 8.21
C LYS A 218 -0.19 -3.78 6.72
N PHE A 219 -0.24 -4.82 5.90
CA PHE A 219 -0.50 -4.68 4.47
C PHE A 219 -1.91 -4.13 4.24
N GLU A 220 -2.94 -4.69 4.89
CA GLU A 220 -4.32 -4.20 4.81
C GLU A 220 -4.43 -2.72 5.21
N LEU A 221 -3.87 -2.36 6.37
CA LEU A 221 -3.85 -0.95 6.83
C LEU A 221 -3.13 -0.03 5.83
N GLY A 222 -2.11 -0.52 5.14
CA GLY A 222 -1.41 0.21 4.09
C GLY A 222 -2.24 0.40 2.83
N VAL A 223 -3.00 -0.62 2.41
CA VAL A 223 -3.94 -0.53 1.29
C VAL A 223 -5.05 0.47 1.62
N ASP A 224 -5.65 0.37 2.81
CA ASP A 224 -6.71 1.29 3.26
C ASP A 224 -6.22 2.74 3.34
N ALA A 225 -4.97 2.97 3.77
CA ALA A 225 -4.38 4.30 3.78
C ALA A 225 -4.28 4.91 2.36
N LEU A 226 -3.98 4.10 1.35
CA LEU A 226 -3.99 4.54 -0.05
C LEU A 226 -5.42 4.85 -0.52
N THR A 227 -6.40 4.04 -0.15
CA THR A 227 -7.82 4.29 -0.46
C THR A 227 -8.33 5.57 0.22
N ILE A 228 -7.95 5.85 1.47
CA ILE A 228 -8.25 7.12 2.17
C ILE A 228 -7.60 8.29 1.44
N GLN A 229 -6.35 8.15 0.99
CA GLN A 229 -5.70 9.20 0.21
C GLN A 229 -6.45 9.48 -1.10
N GLN A 230 -6.91 8.43 -1.80
CA GLN A 230 -7.74 8.58 -2.99
C GLN A 230 -9.08 9.26 -2.68
N LEU A 231 -9.70 8.95 -1.54
CA LEU A 231 -10.95 9.55 -1.09
C LEU A 231 -10.77 11.05 -0.82
N ASN A 232 -9.70 11.44 -0.14
CA ASN A 232 -9.38 12.85 0.13
C ASN A 232 -9.13 13.61 -1.18
N ASN A 233 -8.36 13.04 -2.10
CA ASN A 233 -8.09 13.63 -3.41
C ASN A 233 -9.38 13.80 -4.25
N GLU A 234 -10.37 12.92 -4.08
CA GLU A 234 -11.66 13.02 -4.77
C GLU A 234 -12.58 14.06 -4.13
N HIS A 235 -12.56 14.17 -2.80
CA HIS A 235 -13.31 15.19 -2.06
C HIS A 235 -12.86 16.62 -2.38
N GLU A 236 -11.59 16.82 -2.74
CA GLU A 236 -11.05 18.12 -3.11
C GLU A 236 -11.43 18.59 -4.54
N LYS A 237 -12.13 17.75 -5.32
CA LYS A 237 -12.59 18.07 -6.70
C LYS A 237 -13.99 18.67 -6.73
#